data_AF-A0A2X2V2H4-F1
#
_entry.id   AF-A0A2X2V2H4-F1
#
_cell.length_a   1.000
_cell.length_b   1.000
_cell.length_c   1.000
_cell.angle_alpha   90.00
_cell.angle_beta   90.00
_cell.angle_gamma   90.00
#
_symmetry.space_group_name_H-M   'P 1'
#
loop_
_entity.id
_entity.type
_entity.pdbx_description
1 polymer ?
#
loop_
_entity_poly.entity_id
_entity_poly.type
_entity_poly.pdbx_seq_one_letter_code
_entity_poly.pdbx_strand_id
1 'polypeptide(L)' 'MARKRGELKYILLTESQFDGGMMLRFVLRSETKLAQLRAALPWLQAQLPQLKVITANIQPVHMAIYGRGKRRSS' A
#
# COMPACT_ATOMS: atom_id res chain seq x y z
N MET A 1 -12.69 5.01 -22.01
CA MET A 1 -13.07 5.02 -20.58
C MET A 1 -11.81 4.83 -19.74
N ALA A 2 -11.36 5.86 -19.03
CA ALA A 2 -10.14 5.80 -18.22
C ALA A 2 -10.36 4.81 -17.06
N ARG A 3 -9.58 3.73 -17.03
CA ARG A 3 -9.57 2.74 -15.94
C ARG A 3 -9.20 3.49 -14.66
N LYS A 4 -10.19 3.86 -13.84
CA LYS A 4 -9.96 4.46 -12.52
C LYS A 4 -9.14 3.44 -11.74
N ARG A 5 -7.83 3.66 -11.65
CA ARG A 5 -6.95 2.82 -10.82
C ARG A 5 -7.36 3.11 -9.39
N GLY A 6 -8.05 2.16 -8.76
CA GLY A 6 -8.51 2.31 -7.38
C GLY A 6 -7.35 2.61 -6.41
N GLU A 7 -7.72 3.04 -5.21
CA GLU A 7 -6.77 3.45 -4.15
C GLU A 7 -5.84 2.32 -3.67
N LEU A 8 -6.19 1.06 -3.92
CA LEU A 8 -5.35 -0.10 -3.60
C LEU A 8 -4.51 -0.49 -4.82
N LYS A 9 -3.18 -0.61 -4.62
CA LYS A 9 -2.25 -1.09 -5.63
C LYS A 9 -2.11 -2.61 -5.58
N TYR A 10 -1.79 -3.16 -4.40
CA TYR A 10 -1.77 -4.60 -4.10
C TYR A 10 -1.65 -4.82 -2.57
N ILE A 11 -1.79 -6.07 -2.15
CA ILE A 11 -1.64 -6.53 -0.77
C ILE A 11 -0.50 -7.57 -0.76
N LEU A 12 0.36 -7.51 0.25
CA LEU A 12 1.37 -8.54 0.51
C LEU A 12 1.00 -9.28 1.79
N LEU A 13 0.96 -10.61 1.72
CA LEU A 13 0.84 -11.48 2.88
C LEU A 13 2.13 -12.28 2.96
N THR A 14 2.83 -12.16 4.08
CA THR A 14 4.10 -12.86 4.32
C THR A 14 4.02 -13.60 5.63
N GLU A 15 4.37 -14.87 5.60
CA GLU A 15 4.56 -15.67 6.80
C GLU A 15 5.99 -15.48 7.32
N SER A 16 6.11 -15.28 8.63
CA SER A 16 7.38 -15.25 9.34
C SER A 16 7.86 -16.67 9.57
N GLN A 17 9.08 -16.95 9.14
CA GLN A 17 9.71 -18.27 9.30
C GLN A 17 10.14 -18.55 10.75
N PHE A 18 10.16 -17.54 11.62
CA PHE A 18 10.64 -17.66 13.00
C PHE A 18 9.56 -18.07 13.99
N ASP A 19 8.32 -17.59 13.80
CA ASP A 19 7.21 -17.76 14.74
C ASP A 19 5.90 -18.20 14.07
N GLY A 20 5.90 -18.42 12.75
CA GLY A 20 4.69 -18.71 11.96
C GLY A 20 3.71 -17.53 11.91
N GLY A 21 4.11 -16.35 12.41
CA GLY A 21 3.28 -15.16 12.43
C GLY A 21 3.10 -14.61 11.02
N MET A 22 1.89 -14.19 10.67
CA MET A 22 1.65 -13.53 9.38
C MET A 22 1.74 -12.01 9.50
N MET A 23 2.30 -11.39 8.47
CA MET A 23 2.28 -9.96 8.26
C MET A 23 1.49 -9.62 6.99
N LEU A 24 0.59 -8.65 7.12
CA LEU A 24 -0.21 -8.12 6.02
C LEU A 24 0.19 -6.68 5.75
N ARG A 25 0.56 -6.38 4.49
CA ARG A 25 0.92 -5.04 4.06
C ARG A 25 0.03 -4.58 2.92
N PHE A 26 -0.73 -3.53 3.18
CA PHE A 26 -1.51 -2.83 2.15
C PHE A 26 -0.61 -1.82 1.44
N VAL A 27 -0.59 -1.83 0.10
CA VAL A 27 0.08 -0.78 -0.68
C VAL A 27 -1.00 0.10 -1.31
N LEU A 28 -1.13 1.31 -0.80
CA LEU A 28 -2.17 2.28 -1.17
C LEU A 28 -1.58 3.41 -2.03
N ARG A 29 -2.43 4.07 -2.81
CA ARG A 29 -2.05 5.25 -3.61
C ARG A 29 -2.20 6.56 -2.84
N SER A 30 -3.09 6.58 -1.86
CA SER A 30 -3.35 7.73 -1.00
C SER A 30 -3.86 7.29 0.37
N GLU A 31 -4.00 8.24 1.28
CA GLU A 31 -4.56 8.04 2.62
C GLU A 31 -6.09 7.98 2.64
N THR A 32 -6.77 8.26 1.53
CA THR A 32 -8.23 8.42 1.47
C THR A 32 -9.00 7.19 1.96
N LYS A 33 -8.43 5.98 1.82
CA LYS A 33 -9.03 4.73 2.32
C LYS A 33 -8.52 4.26 3.68
N LEU A 34 -7.63 5.00 4.33
CA LEU A 34 -7.01 4.57 5.58
C LEU A 34 -8.05 4.43 6.71
N ALA A 35 -9.01 5.35 6.80
CA ALA A 35 -10.08 5.29 7.80
C ALA A 35 -10.97 4.04 7.60
N GLN A 36 -11.40 3.78 6.37
CA GLN A 36 -12.20 2.59 6.03
C GLN A 36 -11.41 1.30 6.29
N LEU A 37 -10.12 1.27 5.96
CA LEU A 37 -9.24 0.13 6.21
C LEU A 37 -9.13 -0.14 7.71
N ARG A 38 -8.89 0.91 8.52
CA ARG A 38 -8.81 0.81 9.99
C ARG A 38 -10.09 0.25 10.60
N ALA A 39 -11.25 0.68 10.11
CA ALA A 39 -12.54 0.17 10.57
C ALA A 39 -12.76 -1.32 10.25
N ALA A 40 -12.17 -1.83 9.17
CA ALA A 40 -12.24 -3.24 8.80
C ALA A 40 -11.20 -4.13 9.50
N LEU A 41 -10.19 -3.56 10.17
CA LEU A 41 -9.12 -4.33 10.83
C LEU A 41 -9.62 -5.30 11.90
N PRO A 42 -10.57 -4.93 12.80
CA PRO A 42 -11.04 -5.86 13.82
C PRO A 42 -11.70 -7.12 13.23
N TRP A 43 -12.52 -6.93 12.19
CA TRP A 43 -13.13 -8.06 11.47
C TRP A 43 -12.06 -8.93 10.80
N LEU A 44 -11.05 -8.31 10.18
CA LEU A 44 -9.97 -9.03 9.53
C LEU A 44 -9.09 -9.82 10.52
N GLN A 45 -8.79 -9.25 11.67
CA GLN A 45 -8.06 -9.92 12.74
C GLN A 45 -8.85 -11.10 13.33
N ALA A 46 -10.18 -10.99 13.43
CA ALA A 46 -11.02 -12.10 13.86
C ALA A 46 -11.01 -13.28 12.88
N GLN A 47 -10.91 -13.00 11.57
CA GLN A 47 -10.84 -14.04 10.53
C GLN A 47 -9.44 -14.66 10.41
N LEU A 48 -8.38 -13.91 10.73
CA LEU A 48 -6.99 -14.34 10.60
C LEU A 48 -6.24 -14.15 11.92
N PRO A 49 -6.47 -15.00 12.92
CA PRO A 49 -5.88 -14.86 14.26
C PRO A 49 -4.34 -14.98 14.28
N GLN A 50 -3.76 -15.63 13.26
CA GLN A 50 -2.30 -15.73 13.07
C GLN A 50 -1.68 -14.44 12.49
N LEU A 51 -2.49 -13.44 12.13
CA LEU A 51 -2.03 -12.17 11.61
C LEU A 51 -1.55 -11.25 12.74
N LYS A 52 -0.23 -11.19 12.92
CA LYS A 52 0.42 -10.47 14.03
C LYS A 52 0.63 -9.00 13.72
N VAL A 53 0.92 -8.66 12.46
CA VAL A 53 1.31 -7.31 12.06
C VAL A 53 0.53 -6.89 10.82
N ILE A 54 -0.08 -5.70 10.89
CA ILE A 54 -0.78 -5.09 9.77
C ILE A 54 -0.18 -3.72 9.49
N THR A 55 0.27 -3.50 8.27
CA THR A 55 0.92 -2.26 7.83
C THR A 55 0.25 -1.71 6.58
N ALA A 56 0.31 -0.39 6.39
CA ALA A 56 -0.14 0.27 5.18
C ALA A 56 0.95 1.21 4.66
N ASN A 57 1.45 0.95 3.45
CA ASN A 57 2.41 1.78 2.76
C ASN A 57 1.68 2.63 1.72
N ILE A 58 1.77 3.95 1.84
CA ILE A 58 1.21 4.89 0.88
C ILE A 58 2.28 5.22 -0.16
N GLN A 59 2.04 4.84 -1.40
CA GLN A 59 2.91 5.11 -2.55
C GLN A 59 2.18 6.04 -3.51
N PRO A 60 2.26 7.37 -3.29
CA PRO A 60 1.65 8.32 -4.20
C PRO A 60 2.31 8.21 -5.57
N VAL A 61 1.50 8.08 -6.61
CA VAL A 61 2.00 8.12 -8.00
C VAL A 61 2.01 9.58 -8.43
N HIS A 62 2.94 10.37 -7.89
CA HIS A 62 3.20 11.70 -8.44
C HIS A 62 4.04 11.54 -9.71
N MET A 63 3.37 11.46 -10.86
CA MET A 63 4.03 11.70 -12.14
C MET A 63 3.89 13.17 -12.52
N ALA A 64 4.89 13.96 -12.13
CA ALA A 64 5.40 15.01 -12.98
C ALA A 64 6.87 14.69 -13.26
N ILE A 65 7.13 13.83 -14.27
CA ILE A 65 8.48 13.74 -14.82
C ILE A 65 8.68 15.01 -15.66
N TYR A 66 9.36 16.02 -15.09
CA TYR A 66 9.89 17.10 -15.90
C TYR A 66 11.26 16.68 -16.46
N GLY A 67 11.23 15.99 -17.59
CA GLY A 67 12.39 15.81 -18.44
C GLY A 67 12.33 16.81 -19.60
N ARG A 68 13.00 17.97 -19.48
CA ARG A 68 13.47 18.75 -20.64
C ARG A 68 14.55 19.77 -20.27
N GLY A 69 15.79 19.35 -20.54
CA GLY A 69 16.88 20.07 -21.23
C GLY A 69 17.19 21.54 -20.91
N LYS A 70 18.49 21.81 -20.69
CA LYS A 70 19.32 22.41 -21.75
C LYS A 70 20.81 22.31 -21.40
N ARG A 71 21.60 21.83 -22.37
CA ARG A 71 23.01 22.19 -22.52
C ARG A 71 23.14 23.72 -22.32
N ARG A 72 24.04 24.14 -21.45
CA ARG A 72 24.74 25.40 -21.63
C ARG A 72 26.21 25.06 -21.84
N SER A 73 26.60 25.11 -23.11
CA SER A 73 27.90 25.66 -23.47
C SER A 73 28.07 27.00 -22.76
N SER A 74 29.18 27.17 -22.07
CA SER A 74 30.25 28.09 -22.45
C SER A 74 31.52 27.67 -21.73
#